data_AF-A0AAN8QL14-F1
#
_entry.id   AF-A0AAN8QL14-F1
#
_cell.length_a   1.000
_cell.length_b   1.000
_cell.length_c   1.000
_cell.angle_alpha   90.00
_cell.angle_beta   90.00
_cell.angle_gamma   90.00
#
_symmetry.space_group_name_H-M   'P 1'
#
loop_
_entity.id
_entity.type
_entity.pdbx_description
1 polymer ?
#
loop_
_entity_poly.entity_id
_entity_poly.type
_entity_poly.pdbx_seq_one_letter_code
_entity_poly.pdbx_strand_id
1 'polypeptide(L)'
;MLVGQKVQMHCMGSLDEKKYSWYHLNQTTSMNIDSNLTLLVTTEDSGEYKCSERLSNVSVSSTPKDLVTMEGQSVTLYCQATSHPPSVVWSWSRLDEQGGWQEVGIGRELTLRLARESGQYFCQAHSKILVLTQQQQSPFHTVCILYFPMTGSVYAGVAGLVLVLLAWVLLLLVLLWFWRQAKERAGQETLAINSAPAKGFTGPAKPPKGRSQPQAQAGDEGEVYMNCGETNQAYSDLCPAYMTGDDTYATLG
;
A
#
# COMPACT_ATOMS: atom_id res chain seq x y z
N MET A 1 -53.19 1.11 41.60
CA MET A 1 -52.95 0.75 40.18
C MET A 1 -52.61 2.02 39.43
N LEU A 2 -51.75 1.96 38.41
CA LEU A 2 -51.40 3.12 37.56
C LEU A 2 -52.20 3.16 36.24
N VAL A 3 -53.20 2.28 36.08
CA VAL A 3 -54.00 2.18 34.84
C VAL A 3 -54.65 3.53 34.50
N GLY A 4 -54.53 3.95 33.25
CA GLY A 4 -54.96 5.26 32.75
C GLY A 4 -53.99 6.42 33.02
N GLN A 5 -52.88 6.19 33.74
CA GLN A 5 -51.85 7.21 33.98
C GLN A 5 -50.76 7.15 32.90
N LYS A 6 -50.16 8.31 32.61
CA LYS A 6 -48.99 8.43 31.75
C LYS A 6 -47.73 8.21 32.57
N VAL A 7 -46.94 7.20 32.23
CA VAL A 7 -45.65 6.89 32.86
C VAL A 7 -44.52 7.13 31.86
N GLN A 8 -43.42 7.71 32.34
CA GLN A 8 -42.19 7.87 31.56
C GLN A 8 -41.04 7.17 32.29
N MET A 9 -40.25 6.40 31.54
CA MET A 9 -39.07 5.68 31.99
C MET A 9 -37.86 6.09 31.14
N HIS A 10 -36.70 6.22 31.76
CA HIS A 10 -35.46 6.64 31.10
C HIS A 10 -34.35 5.62 31.33
N CYS A 11 -33.61 5.27 30.27
CA CYS A 11 -32.46 4.38 30.36
C CYS A 11 -31.30 5.09 31.08
N MET A 12 -30.90 4.61 32.26
CA MET A 12 -29.65 5.04 32.87
C MET A 12 -28.46 4.45 32.07
N GLY A 13 -27.77 5.31 31.33
CA GLY A 13 -26.64 4.95 30.46
C GLY A 13 -25.78 6.19 30.15
N SER A 14 -24.72 5.99 29.36
CA SER A 14 -23.88 7.13 28.92
C SER A 14 -24.59 7.97 27.86
N LEU A 15 -24.35 9.29 27.90
CA LEU A 15 -24.90 10.31 27.00
C LEU A 15 -24.11 10.45 25.67
N ASP A 16 -23.20 9.51 25.39
CA ASP A 16 -22.59 9.34 24.06
C ASP A 16 -23.68 9.06 23.00
N GLU A 17 -23.30 9.03 21.70
CA GLU A 17 -24.20 8.79 20.55
C GLU A 17 -24.75 7.33 20.45
N LYS A 18 -24.92 6.68 21.61
CA LYS A 18 -25.43 5.32 21.77
C LYS A 18 -26.93 5.28 21.53
N LYS A 19 -27.38 4.26 20.80
CA LYS A 19 -28.79 4.04 20.51
C LYS A 19 -29.31 3.00 21.47
N TYR A 20 -30.26 3.41 22.31
CA TYR A 20 -30.93 2.50 23.25
C TYR A 20 -32.20 1.92 22.62
N SER A 21 -32.75 0.88 23.22
CA SER A 21 -34.06 0.34 22.87
C SER A 21 -34.71 -0.30 24.08
N TRP A 22 -36.04 -0.22 24.14
CA TRP A 22 -36.86 -0.75 25.22
C TRP A 22 -37.60 -2.02 24.81
N TYR A 23 -37.66 -2.96 25.75
CA TYR A 23 -38.16 -4.32 25.57
C TYR A 23 -39.06 -4.72 26.75
N HIS A 24 -40.21 -5.33 26.46
CA HIS A 24 -41.09 -5.96 27.46
C HIS A 24 -40.94 -7.46 27.33
N LEU A 25 -40.85 -8.18 28.46
CA LEU A 25 -40.46 -9.60 28.42
C LEU A 25 -41.47 -10.52 27.71
N ASN A 26 -42.72 -10.09 27.51
CA ASN A 26 -43.73 -10.85 26.77
C ASN A 26 -43.76 -10.54 25.26
N GLN A 27 -42.88 -9.68 24.75
CA GLN A 27 -42.86 -9.24 23.34
C GLN A 27 -41.62 -9.73 22.57
N THR A 28 -41.81 -10.02 21.28
CA THR A 28 -40.75 -10.46 20.35
C THR A 28 -40.12 -9.32 19.53
N THR A 29 -40.34 -8.07 19.93
CA THR A 29 -39.87 -6.85 19.24
C THR A 29 -39.45 -5.77 20.26
N SER A 30 -38.74 -4.74 19.80
CA SER A 30 -38.52 -3.51 20.58
C SER A 30 -39.76 -2.62 20.52
N MET A 31 -40.28 -2.20 21.68
CA MET A 31 -41.41 -1.24 21.75
C MET A 31 -41.02 0.16 21.27
N ASN A 32 -39.78 0.56 21.52
CA ASN A 32 -39.30 1.92 21.31
C ASN A 32 -37.76 1.93 21.08
N ILE A 33 -37.28 2.90 20.31
CA ILE A 33 -35.87 3.07 19.89
C ILE A 33 -35.36 4.46 20.33
N ASP A 34 -35.54 4.77 21.61
CA ASP A 34 -35.04 5.95 22.33
C ASP A 34 -34.56 5.50 23.73
N SER A 35 -33.76 6.33 24.36
CA SER A 35 -33.53 6.34 25.81
C SER A 35 -34.83 6.47 26.63
N ASN A 36 -35.86 7.14 26.10
CA ASN A 36 -37.11 7.43 26.78
C ASN A 36 -38.28 6.55 26.30
N LEU A 37 -38.84 5.75 27.19
CA LEU A 37 -40.13 5.08 26.97
C LEU A 37 -41.24 5.84 27.69
N THR A 38 -42.27 6.22 26.93
CA THR A 38 -43.50 6.82 27.47
C THR A 38 -44.68 5.87 27.19
N LEU A 39 -45.43 5.52 28.22
CA LEU A 39 -46.61 4.64 28.15
C LEU A 39 -47.84 5.33 28.72
N LEU A 40 -49.01 5.01 28.16
CA LEU A 40 -50.31 5.24 28.80
C LEU A 40 -50.78 3.89 29.34
N VAL A 41 -50.63 3.68 30.64
CA VAL A 41 -50.65 2.34 31.25
C VAL A 41 -52.02 1.68 31.12
N THR A 42 -52.06 0.53 30.45
CA THR A 42 -53.20 -0.39 30.40
C THR A 42 -53.05 -1.52 31.44
N THR A 43 -53.94 -2.52 31.41
CA THR A 43 -53.75 -3.78 32.14
C THR A 43 -52.72 -4.71 31.49
N GLU A 44 -52.50 -4.57 30.18
CA GLU A 44 -51.60 -5.42 29.37
C GLU A 44 -50.13 -5.00 29.51
N ASP A 45 -49.88 -3.73 29.84
CA ASP A 45 -48.55 -3.17 30.21
C ASP A 45 -48.00 -3.71 31.54
N SER A 46 -48.62 -4.71 32.15
CA SER A 46 -48.09 -5.34 33.37
C SER A 46 -46.97 -6.33 33.01
N GLY A 47 -45.84 -6.26 33.74
CA GLY A 47 -44.68 -7.14 33.52
C GLY A 47 -43.34 -6.47 33.79
N GLU A 48 -42.28 -7.13 33.35
CA GLU A 48 -40.91 -6.63 33.45
C GLU A 48 -40.50 -5.91 32.16
N TYR A 49 -39.81 -4.77 32.34
CA TYR A 49 -39.28 -3.92 31.26
C TYR A 49 -37.76 -3.89 31.35
N LYS A 50 -37.09 -4.03 30.20
CA LYS A 50 -35.63 -3.91 30.08
C LYS A 50 -35.26 -2.87 29.03
N CYS A 51 -34.34 -1.97 29.39
CA CYS A 51 -33.58 -1.20 28.41
C CYS A 51 -32.22 -1.87 28.17
N SER A 52 -31.69 -1.74 26.94
CA SER A 52 -30.31 -2.05 26.59
C SER A 52 -29.82 -1.07 25.53
N GLU A 53 -28.50 -0.93 25.39
CA GLU A 53 -27.91 -0.50 24.12
C GLU A 53 -28.41 -1.41 22.98
N ARG A 54 -28.55 -0.83 21.79
CA ARG A 54 -28.82 -1.51 20.52
C ARG A 54 -27.51 -1.67 19.78
N LEU A 55 -27.33 -2.81 19.10
CA LEU A 55 -26.16 -3.03 18.25
C LEU A 55 -26.25 -2.09 17.03
N SER A 56 -25.22 -1.27 16.81
CA SER A 56 -25.15 -0.33 15.69
C SER A 56 -24.85 -1.04 14.36
N ASN A 57 -24.68 -0.27 13.28
CA ASN A 57 -23.98 -0.78 12.11
C ASN A 57 -22.56 -1.22 12.51
N VAL A 58 -22.08 -2.29 11.86
CA VAL A 58 -20.76 -2.88 12.10
C VAL A 58 -19.81 -2.39 11.02
N SER A 59 -18.59 -2.04 11.42
CA SER A 59 -17.50 -1.67 10.52
C SER A 59 -16.26 -2.52 10.80
N VAL A 60 -15.37 -2.61 9.81
CA VAL A 60 -14.04 -3.18 9.97
C VAL A 60 -13.01 -2.10 9.72
N SER A 61 -11.98 -2.08 10.57
CA SER A 61 -10.74 -1.33 10.36
C SER A 61 -9.55 -2.29 10.35
N SER A 62 -8.39 -1.86 9.85
CA SER A 62 -7.23 -2.72 9.66
C SER A 62 -5.94 -2.07 10.16
N THR A 63 -4.97 -2.91 10.53
CA THR A 63 -3.57 -2.51 10.75
C THR A 63 -2.66 -3.51 10.03
N PRO A 64 -1.86 -3.10 9.02
CA PRO A 64 -1.87 -1.78 8.38
C PRO A 64 -3.23 -1.39 7.77
N LYS A 65 -3.41 -0.11 7.44
CA LYS A 65 -4.65 0.39 6.80
C LYS A 65 -4.85 -0.19 5.40
N ASP A 66 -3.74 -0.39 4.67
CA ASP A 66 -3.76 -1.13 3.41
C ASP A 66 -4.05 -2.62 3.69
N LEU A 67 -4.84 -3.23 2.81
CA LEU A 67 -5.18 -4.65 2.85
C LEU A 67 -4.30 -5.48 1.89
N VAL A 68 -3.39 -4.82 1.16
CA VAL A 68 -2.31 -5.45 0.39
C VAL A 68 -1.05 -5.49 1.26
N THR A 69 -0.42 -6.67 1.37
CA THR A 69 0.82 -6.86 2.15
C THR A 69 1.63 -8.03 1.59
N MET A 70 2.85 -8.28 2.08
CA MET A 70 3.64 -9.45 1.69
C MET A 70 3.55 -10.59 2.71
N GLU A 71 3.64 -11.84 2.27
CA GLU A 71 3.62 -13.00 3.17
C GLU A 71 4.71 -12.91 4.26
N GLY A 72 4.33 -13.20 5.50
CA GLY A 72 5.17 -13.02 6.69
C GLY A 72 4.99 -11.66 7.38
N GLN A 73 4.50 -10.62 6.69
CA GLN A 73 3.89 -9.47 7.35
C GLN A 73 2.48 -9.83 7.83
N SER A 74 1.96 -9.10 8.82
CA SER A 74 0.63 -9.39 9.40
C SER A 74 -0.35 -8.24 9.20
N VAL A 75 -1.49 -8.53 8.56
CA VAL A 75 -2.68 -7.67 8.59
C VAL A 75 -3.59 -8.14 9.72
N THR A 76 -3.95 -7.24 10.62
CA THR A 76 -4.98 -7.50 11.63
C THR A 76 -6.22 -6.69 11.29
N LEU A 77 -7.36 -7.38 11.16
CA LEU A 77 -8.68 -6.78 10.99
C LEU A 77 -9.35 -6.65 12.36
N TYR A 78 -10.00 -5.51 12.61
CA TYR A 78 -10.69 -5.18 13.86
C TYR A 78 -12.15 -4.83 13.56
N CYS A 79 -13.06 -5.61 14.12
CA CYS A 79 -14.49 -5.45 13.96
C CYS A 79 -15.09 -4.60 15.09
N GLN A 80 -15.88 -3.59 14.72
CA GLN A 80 -16.31 -2.51 15.60
C GLN A 80 -17.80 -2.16 15.43
N ALA A 81 -18.39 -1.64 16.50
CA ALA A 81 -19.72 -1.03 16.54
C ALA A 81 -19.68 0.12 17.56
N THR A 82 -20.31 1.26 17.27
CA THR A 82 -20.30 2.44 18.15
C THR A 82 -21.21 2.30 19.37
N SER A 83 -22.21 1.43 19.29
CA SER A 83 -23.16 1.09 20.34
C SER A 83 -23.42 -0.40 20.28
N HIS A 84 -23.40 -1.09 21.42
CA HIS A 84 -23.66 -2.53 21.48
C HIS A 84 -24.01 -3.02 22.89
N PRO A 85 -24.88 -4.04 23.02
CA PRO A 85 -25.06 -4.78 24.28
C PRO A 85 -23.74 -5.30 24.88
N PRO A 86 -23.72 -5.63 26.19
CA PRO A 86 -22.58 -6.32 26.79
C PRO A 86 -22.43 -7.77 26.29
N SER A 87 -23.52 -8.40 25.82
CA SER A 87 -23.57 -9.80 25.38
C SER A 87 -23.66 -9.91 23.85
N VAL A 88 -22.56 -9.60 23.15
CA VAL A 88 -22.44 -9.74 21.70
C VAL A 88 -21.34 -10.74 21.35
N VAL A 89 -21.70 -11.76 20.56
CA VAL A 89 -20.76 -12.68 19.91
C VAL A 89 -20.30 -12.05 18.60
N TRP A 90 -19.00 -12.13 18.34
CA TRP A 90 -18.36 -11.61 17.13
C TRP A 90 -17.74 -12.78 16.38
N SER A 91 -17.95 -12.90 15.08
CA SER A 91 -17.25 -13.89 14.26
C SER A 91 -16.90 -13.35 12.87
N TRP A 92 -15.94 -14.00 12.24
CA TRP A 92 -15.40 -13.63 10.94
C TRP A 92 -15.74 -14.70 9.91
N SER A 93 -16.23 -14.27 8.76
CA SER A 93 -16.53 -15.15 7.63
C SER A 93 -15.64 -14.80 6.43
N ARG A 94 -15.08 -15.82 5.78
CA ARG A 94 -14.30 -15.70 4.53
C ARG A 94 -15.02 -16.39 3.39
N LEU A 95 -14.96 -15.81 2.19
CA LEU A 95 -15.42 -16.44 0.97
C LEU A 95 -14.48 -17.62 0.64
N ASP A 96 -15.03 -18.78 0.33
CA ASP A 96 -14.28 -19.95 -0.15
C ASP A 96 -14.23 -20.03 -1.68
N GLU A 97 -13.42 -20.96 -2.19
CA GLU A 97 -13.20 -21.16 -3.63
C GLU A 97 -14.44 -21.74 -4.34
N GLN A 98 -15.43 -22.22 -3.58
CA GLN A 98 -16.70 -22.76 -4.07
C GLN A 98 -17.83 -21.70 -4.05
N GLY A 99 -17.56 -20.49 -3.56
CA GLY A 99 -18.52 -19.39 -3.42
C GLY A 99 -19.35 -19.43 -2.13
N GLY A 100 -19.02 -20.32 -1.20
CA GLY A 100 -19.59 -20.38 0.15
C GLY A 100 -18.90 -19.41 1.11
N TRP A 101 -19.51 -19.19 2.27
CA TRP A 101 -18.94 -18.39 3.36
C TRP A 101 -18.60 -19.30 4.55
N GLN A 102 -17.31 -19.43 4.85
CA GLN A 102 -16.76 -20.24 5.93
C GLN A 102 -16.50 -19.36 7.16
N GLU A 103 -16.80 -19.83 8.37
CA GLU A 103 -16.31 -19.16 9.59
C GLU A 103 -14.81 -19.43 9.77
N VAL A 104 -14.04 -18.36 10.01
CA VAL A 104 -12.56 -18.40 10.08
C VAL A 104 -11.99 -17.86 11.39
N GLY A 105 -12.84 -17.32 12.27
CA GLY A 105 -12.42 -16.82 13.58
C GLY A 105 -13.57 -16.30 14.42
N ILE A 106 -13.39 -16.33 15.75
CA ILE A 106 -14.34 -15.83 16.74
C ILE A 106 -13.65 -14.75 17.55
N GLY A 107 -14.35 -13.64 17.83
CA GLY A 107 -13.83 -12.45 18.50
C GLY A 107 -13.78 -11.23 17.57
N ARG A 108 -13.33 -10.11 18.12
CA ARG A 108 -13.27 -8.82 17.39
C ARG A 108 -12.10 -8.69 16.43
N GLU A 109 -11.11 -9.57 16.53
CA GLU A 109 -9.83 -9.42 15.86
C GLU A 109 -9.51 -10.66 15.02
N LEU A 110 -8.98 -10.45 13.82
CA LEU A 110 -8.53 -11.50 12.92
C LEU A 110 -7.17 -11.13 12.35
N THR A 111 -6.12 -11.86 12.73
CA THR A 111 -4.76 -11.67 12.21
C THR A 111 -4.47 -12.66 11.08
N LEU A 112 -4.11 -12.14 9.91
CA LEU A 112 -3.77 -12.88 8.70
C LEU A 112 -2.28 -12.62 8.36
N ARG A 113 -1.56 -13.64 7.89
CA ARG A 113 -0.10 -13.61 7.62
C ARG A 113 0.35 -14.34 6.37
N LEU A 114 -0.47 -15.24 5.84
CA LEU A 114 -0.07 -16.19 4.80
C LEU A 114 -0.80 -15.90 3.47
N ALA A 115 -0.17 -16.16 2.34
CA ALA A 115 -0.75 -15.86 1.02
C ALA A 115 -2.06 -16.62 0.76
N ARG A 116 -2.17 -17.85 1.29
CA ARG A 116 -3.41 -18.67 1.30
C ARG A 116 -4.54 -18.13 2.20
N GLU A 117 -4.27 -17.06 2.95
CA GLU A 117 -5.24 -16.31 3.75
C GLU A 117 -5.71 -15.04 3.02
N SER A 118 -5.27 -14.80 1.79
CA SER A 118 -5.93 -13.85 0.88
C SER A 118 -7.38 -14.24 0.62
N GLY A 119 -8.24 -13.27 0.34
CA GLY A 119 -9.65 -13.50 0.03
C GLY A 119 -10.55 -12.34 0.46
N GLN A 120 -11.86 -12.54 0.30
CA GLN A 120 -12.86 -11.59 0.77
C GLN A 120 -13.39 -12.01 2.14
N TYR A 121 -13.50 -11.05 3.07
CA TYR A 121 -13.88 -11.23 4.46
C TYR A 121 -15.03 -10.29 4.84
N PHE A 122 -15.85 -10.70 5.81
CA PHE A 122 -16.69 -9.79 6.59
C PHE A 122 -16.78 -10.26 8.04
N CYS A 123 -17.18 -9.34 8.93
CA CYS A 123 -17.46 -9.62 10.32
C CYS A 123 -18.97 -9.67 10.57
N GLN A 124 -19.38 -10.57 11.45
CA GLN A 124 -20.73 -10.68 11.99
C GLN A 124 -20.72 -10.31 13.48
N ALA A 125 -21.73 -9.57 13.91
CA ALA A 125 -22.00 -9.30 15.32
C ALA A 125 -23.42 -9.80 15.63
N HIS A 126 -23.52 -10.80 16.51
CA HIS A 126 -24.79 -11.39 16.94
C HIS A 126 -25.01 -11.16 18.44
N SER A 127 -26.04 -10.39 18.76
CA SER A 127 -26.49 -10.09 20.12
C SER A 127 -27.73 -10.89 20.48
N LYS A 128 -27.80 -11.39 21.72
CA LYS A 128 -29.04 -11.94 22.28
C LYS A 128 -29.47 -11.14 23.53
N ILE A 129 -30.62 -10.48 23.44
CA ILE A 129 -31.23 -9.71 24.52
C ILE A 129 -32.55 -10.40 24.89
N LEU A 130 -32.53 -11.17 25.99
CA LEU A 130 -33.69 -11.98 26.42
C LEU A 130 -34.11 -12.98 25.31
N VAL A 131 -35.33 -12.83 24.78
CA VAL A 131 -35.89 -13.61 23.67
C VAL A 131 -35.37 -13.13 22.30
N LEU A 132 -34.85 -11.90 22.24
CA LEU A 132 -34.57 -11.20 20.98
C LEU A 132 -33.15 -11.46 20.48
N THR A 133 -33.03 -11.71 19.18
CA THR A 133 -31.76 -11.81 18.45
C THR A 133 -31.59 -10.59 17.56
N GLN A 134 -30.48 -9.86 17.72
CA GLN A 134 -30.09 -8.79 16.78
C GLN A 134 -28.77 -9.18 16.11
N GLN A 135 -28.79 -9.32 14.79
CA GLN A 135 -27.61 -9.60 13.96
C GLN A 135 -27.30 -8.39 13.09
N GLN A 136 -26.02 -8.03 13.00
CA GLN A 136 -25.49 -7.00 12.12
C GLN A 136 -24.22 -7.52 11.46
N GLN A 137 -23.93 -7.07 10.23
CA GLN A 137 -22.80 -7.53 9.42
C GLN A 137 -22.02 -6.32 8.89
N SER A 138 -20.71 -6.45 8.72
CA SER A 138 -19.90 -5.43 8.06
C SER A 138 -20.08 -5.46 6.53
N PRO A 139 -19.64 -4.42 5.80
CA PRO A 139 -19.30 -4.54 4.39
C PRO A 139 -18.26 -5.66 4.15
N PHE A 140 -18.10 -6.07 2.90
CA PHE A 140 -17.06 -6.99 2.48
C PHE A 140 -15.71 -6.25 2.30
N HIS A 141 -14.63 -6.87 2.78
CA HIS A 141 -13.26 -6.36 2.67
C HIS A 141 -12.35 -7.42 2.04
N THR A 142 -11.64 -7.05 0.97
CA THR A 142 -10.71 -7.95 0.28
C THR A 142 -9.29 -7.76 0.79
N VAL A 143 -8.64 -8.86 1.21
CA VAL A 143 -7.26 -8.89 1.71
C VAL A 143 -6.38 -9.65 0.73
N CYS A 144 -5.22 -9.09 0.40
CA CYS A 144 -4.28 -9.62 -0.59
C CYS A 144 -2.88 -9.76 0.03
N ILE A 145 -2.51 -10.98 0.41
CA ILE A 145 -1.20 -11.30 0.98
C ILE A 145 -0.34 -11.92 -0.14
N LEU A 146 0.67 -11.19 -0.58
CA LEU A 146 1.49 -11.56 -1.74
C LEU A 146 2.68 -12.45 -1.33
N TYR A 147 2.68 -13.69 -1.82
CA TYR A 147 3.85 -14.56 -1.76
C TYR A 147 4.76 -14.30 -2.96
N PHE A 148 6.01 -13.91 -2.70
CA PHE A 148 7.07 -13.85 -3.69
C PHE A 148 8.00 -15.05 -3.50
N PRO A 149 7.87 -16.14 -4.28
CA PRO A 149 8.87 -17.19 -4.26
C PRO A 149 10.21 -16.61 -4.69
N MET A 150 11.25 -16.77 -3.86
CA MET A 150 12.61 -16.32 -4.17
C MET A 150 13.25 -17.24 -5.21
N THR A 151 12.78 -17.12 -6.45
CA THR A 151 13.13 -18.01 -7.57
C THR A 151 14.62 -17.94 -7.92
N GLY A 152 15.10 -18.97 -8.61
CA GLY A 152 16.51 -19.11 -9.02
C GLY A 152 17.09 -17.94 -9.83
N SER A 153 16.25 -17.03 -10.35
CA SER A 153 16.67 -15.77 -10.98
C SER A 153 17.57 -14.93 -10.05
N VAL A 154 17.23 -14.81 -8.76
CA VAL A 154 18.03 -14.02 -7.81
C VAL A 154 19.40 -14.68 -7.57
N TYR A 155 19.42 -16.01 -7.43
CA TYR A 155 20.66 -16.77 -7.29
C TYR A 155 21.54 -16.71 -8.56
N ALA A 156 20.94 -16.74 -9.75
CA ALA A 156 21.64 -16.57 -11.01
C ALA A 156 22.24 -15.16 -11.15
N GLY A 157 21.49 -14.12 -10.75
CA GLY A 157 21.98 -12.74 -10.72
C GLY A 157 23.14 -12.55 -9.74
N VAL A 158 23.04 -13.10 -8.53
CA VAL A 158 24.12 -13.08 -7.53
C VAL A 158 25.36 -13.84 -8.03
N ALA A 159 25.18 -15.03 -8.61
CA ALA A 159 26.28 -15.80 -9.18
C ALA A 159 26.97 -15.07 -10.35
N GLY A 160 26.20 -14.45 -11.25
CA GLY A 160 26.73 -13.63 -12.34
C GLY A 160 27.54 -12.43 -11.83
N LEU A 161 27.03 -11.72 -10.83
CA LEU A 161 27.71 -10.57 -10.22
C LEU A 161 29.04 -11.00 -9.55
N VAL A 162 29.05 -12.13 -8.84
CA VAL A 162 30.28 -12.72 -8.27
C VAL A 162 31.30 -13.08 -9.35
N LEU A 163 30.87 -13.70 -10.47
CA LEU A 163 31.76 -14.05 -11.58
C LEU A 163 32.36 -12.80 -12.26
N VAL A 164 31.58 -11.73 -12.43
CA VAL A 164 32.08 -10.44 -12.96
C VAL A 164 33.11 -9.81 -12.03
N LEU A 165 32.87 -9.81 -10.71
CA LEU A 165 33.84 -9.31 -9.73
C LEU A 165 35.14 -10.13 -9.73
N LEU A 166 35.06 -11.46 -9.81
CA LEU A 166 36.24 -12.33 -9.91
C LEU A 166 37.05 -12.05 -11.18
N ALA A 167 36.39 -11.89 -12.33
CA ALA A 167 37.06 -11.51 -13.58
C ALA A 167 37.75 -10.14 -13.48
N TRP A 168 37.13 -9.16 -12.83
CA TRP A 168 37.71 -7.84 -12.57
C TRP A 168 38.95 -7.91 -11.66
N VAL A 169 38.90 -8.69 -10.58
CA VAL A 169 40.05 -8.91 -9.67
C VAL A 169 41.20 -9.56 -10.41
N LEU A 170 40.95 -10.57 -11.24
CA LEU A 170 41.97 -11.21 -12.08
C LEU A 170 42.60 -10.23 -13.07
N LEU A 171 41.80 -9.39 -13.72
CA LEU A 171 42.28 -8.35 -14.64
C LEU A 171 43.17 -7.32 -13.93
N LEU A 172 42.78 -6.87 -12.73
CA LEU A 172 43.61 -5.98 -11.90
C LEU A 172 44.93 -6.64 -11.47
N LEU A 173 44.93 -7.92 -11.12
CA LEU A 173 46.16 -8.66 -10.79
C LEU A 173 47.10 -8.80 -12.01
N VAL A 174 46.55 -9.08 -13.20
CA VAL A 174 47.31 -9.12 -14.46
C VAL A 174 47.89 -7.75 -14.81
N LEU A 175 47.13 -6.66 -14.64
CA LEU A 175 47.64 -5.30 -14.79
C LEU A 175 48.77 -5.03 -13.78
N LEU A 176 48.57 -5.29 -12.48
CA LEU A 176 49.63 -5.08 -11.47
C LEU A 176 50.91 -5.87 -11.78
N TRP A 177 50.81 -7.05 -12.42
CA TRP A 177 51.96 -7.81 -12.91
C TRP A 177 52.65 -7.16 -14.12
N PHE A 178 51.89 -6.73 -15.14
CA PHE A 178 52.43 -5.98 -16.28
C PHE A 178 53.09 -4.65 -15.87
N TRP A 179 52.52 -3.94 -14.90
CA TRP A 179 53.06 -2.67 -14.42
C TRP A 179 54.33 -2.87 -13.55
N ARG A 180 54.50 -4.02 -12.89
CA ARG A 180 55.79 -4.43 -12.30
C ARG A 180 56.84 -4.72 -13.38
N GLN A 181 56.50 -5.53 -14.39
CA GLN A 181 57.37 -5.80 -15.55
C GLN A 181 57.81 -4.51 -16.27
N ALA A 182 56.88 -3.57 -16.47
CA ALA A 182 57.19 -2.26 -17.07
C ALA A 182 58.08 -1.41 -16.17
N LYS A 183 57.87 -1.42 -14.84
CA LYS A 183 58.72 -0.70 -13.88
C LYS A 183 60.15 -1.23 -13.85
N GLU A 184 60.35 -2.54 -13.98
CA GLU A 184 61.69 -3.14 -14.09
C GLU A 184 62.40 -2.75 -15.39
N ARG A 185 61.67 -2.60 -16.50
CA ARG A 185 62.23 -2.12 -17.79
C ARG A 185 62.50 -0.62 -17.81
N ALA A 186 61.70 0.19 -17.11
CA ALA A 186 61.88 1.64 -17.02
C ALA A 186 63.10 2.06 -16.15
N GLY A 187 63.73 1.14 -15.43
CA GLY A 187 64.86 1.42 -14.55
C GLY A 187 66.21 1.66 -15.23
N GLN A 188 66.30 1.62 -16.56
CA GLN A 188 67.58 1.62 -17.30
C GLN A 188 67.81 2.81 -18.25
N GLU A 189 66.78 3.60 -18.60
CA GLU A 189 66.91 4.79 -19.46
C GLU A 189 67.01 6.10 -18.66
N THR A 190 67.99 6.23 -17.76
CA THR A 190 68.20 7.50 -17.03
C THR A 190 69.65 7.78 -16.59
N LEU A 191 70.65 7.67 -17.47
CA LEU A 191 71.91 8.43 -17.29
C LEU A 191 72.73 8.58 -18.60
N ALA A 192 73.48 9.70 -18.67
CA ALA A 192 74.61 10.01 -19.56
C ALA A 192 74.35 10.35 -21.07
N ILE A 193 75.01 11.36 -21.70
CA ILE A 193 75.56 12.64 -21.17
C ILE A 193 75.86 13.67 -22.29
N ASN A 194 75.52 14.94 -22.04
CA ASN A 194 76.06 16.25 -22.51
C ASN A 194 76.44 16.60 -23.98
N SER A 195 76.19 17.89 -24.28
CA SER A 195 77.04 18.88 -25.01
C SER A 195 76.56 19.44 -26.38
N ALA A 196 77.01 20.67 -26.68
CA ALA A 196 76.70 21.56 -27.81
C ALA A 196 78.03 22.22 -28.30
N PRO A 197 78.18 23.03 -29.40
CA PRO A 197 77.22 24.07 -29.86
C PRO A 197 77.16 24.52 -31.37
N ALA A 198 76.02 25.14 -31.74
CA ALA A 198 75.83 26.35 -32.58
C ALA A 198 76.19 26.48 -34.10
N LYS A 199 75.40 27.35 -34.78
CA LYS A 199 75.48 27.90 -36.17
C LYS A 199 75.05 26.90 -37.28
N GLY A 200 74.14 27.18 -38.23
CA GLY A 200 73.27 28.33 -38.55
C GLY A 200 72.04 27.87 -39.36
N PHE A 201 71.32 28.65 -40.20
CA PHE A 201 71.44 30.07 -40.59
C PHE A 201 70.04 30.65 -40.98
N THR A 202 69.87 31.29 -42.15
CA THR A 202 68.63 31.90 -42.72
C THR A 202 67.83 30.96 -43.65
N GLY A 203 66.54 31.13 -43.98
CA GLY A 203 65.67 32.33 -43.95
C GLY A 203 64.17 32.03 -44.25
N PRO A 204 63.29 33.03 -44.49
CA PRO A 204 61.93 33.00 -43.92
C PRO A 204 60.71 33.18 -44.88
N ALA A 205 59.51 32.82 -44.40
CA ALA A 205 58.22 33.42 -44.81
C ALA A 205 57.09 33.23 -43.74
N LYS A 206 56.23 34.25 -43.55
CA LYS A 206 54.98 34.35 -42.74
C LYS A 206 54.30 35.72 -43.05
N PRO A 207 53.07 36.06 -42.59
CA PRO A 207 52.08 35.30 -41.81
C PRO A 207 50.93 34.78 -42.71
N PRO A 208 49.69 35.35 -42.89
CA PRO A 208 48.95 36.42 -42.21
C PRO A 208 47.90 35.86 -41.19
N LYS A 209 46.61 36.25 -41.29
CA LYS A 209 45.43 35.80 -40.51
C LYS A 209 44.15 35.98 -41.36
N GLY A 210 43.05 35.29 -41.03
CA GLY A 210 41.69 35.60 -41.52
C GLY A 210 40.60 34.82 -40.75
N ARG A 211 39.45 35.44 -40.46
CA ARG A 211 38.29 34.82 -39.77
C ARG A 211 36.98 35.34 -40.37
N SER A 212 36.25 34.50 -41.10
CA SER A 212 34.87 34.76 -41.55
C SER A 212 34.19 33.51 -42.12
N GLN A 213 32.93 33.28 -41.72
CA GLN A 213 31.91 32.43 -42.40
C GLN A 213 31.19 33.25 -43.51
N PRO A 214 30.18 32.75 -44.26
CA PRO A 214 29.46 31.46 -44.23
C PRO A 214 29.61 30.68 -45.58
N GLN A 215 28.78 29.76 -46.11
CA GLN A 215 27.44 29.23 -45.76
C GLN A 215 27.16 27.89 -46.49
N ALA A 216 26.24 27.04 -45.95
CA ALA A 216 25.52 25.93 -46.64
C ALA A 216 26.39 24.75 -47.17
N GLN A 217 25.95 23.49 -47.29
CA GLN A 217 24.72 22.70 -47.06
C GLN A 217 25.19 21.25 -46.67
N ALA A 218 24.38 20.26 -46.26
CA ALA A 218 23.13 20.12 -45.51
C ALA A 218 22.76 18.60 -45.48
N GLY A 219 22.14 18.10 -44.40
CA GLY A 219 21.78 16.69 -44.20
C GLY A 219 22.87 15.87 -43.48
N ASP A 220 22.55 14.88 -42.65
CA ASP A 220 21.24 14.37 -42.24
C ASP A 220 21.34 13.80 -40.80
N GLU A 221 20.50 14.28 -39.87
CA GLU A 221 20.43 13.77 -38.49
C GLU A 221 19.06 13.08 -38.29
N GLY A 222 19.09 11.78 -37.97
CA GLY A 222 17.91 10.92 -37.97
C GLY A 222 16.98 11.13 -36.77
N GLU A 223 16.14 12.15 -36.81
CA GLU A 223 15.02 12.32 -35.88
C GLU A 223 13.94 11.25 -36.12
N VAL A 224 13.62 10.45 -35.10
CA VAL A 224 12.59 9.40 -35.18
C VAL A 224 11.24 9.95 -34.74
N TYR A 225 10.41 10.33 -35.71
CA TYR A 225 9.03 10.78 -35.49
C TYR A 225 8.07 9.61 -35.24
N MET A 226 7.40 9.60 -34.08
CA MET A 226 6.30 8.67 -33.80
C MET A 226 5.02 9.09 -34.53
N ASN A 227 4.65 8.37 -35.58
CA ASN A 227 3.39 8.57 -36.29
C ASN A 227 2.20 8.06 -35.45
N CYS A 228 1.42 8.98 -34.87
CA CYS A 228 0.23 8.64 -34.06
C CYS A 228 -0.99 8.31 -34.95
N GLY A 229 -0.92 7.19 -35.66
CA GLY A 229 -1.99 6.65 -36.50
C GLY A 229 -2.66 5.41 -35.89
N GLU A 230 -3.94 5.58 -35.50
CA GLU A 230 -4.93 4.53 -35.18
C GLU A 230 -4.69 3.57 -33.99
N THR A 231 -5.57 3.73 -32.99
CA THR A 231 -6.18 2.67 -32.17
C THR A 231 -5.29 1.82 -31.24
N ASN A 232 -5.02 2.34 -30.03
CA ASN A 232 -5.25 1.57 -28.80
C ASN A 232 -5.49 2.50 -27.60
N GLN A 233 -6.54 2.25 -26.83
CA GLN A 233 -7.14 3.23 -25.91
C GLN A 233 -6.52 3.22 -24.49
N ALA A 234 -5.21 2.95 -24.40
CA ALA A 234 -4.47 2.77 -23.14
C ALA A 234 -3.33 3.78 -22.92
N TYR A 235 -3.01 4.63 -23.91
CA TYR A 235 -1.89 5.58 -23.88
C TYR A 235 -2.23 6.96 -24.48
N SER A 236 -3.51 7.38 -24.34
CA SER A 236 -3.96 8.74 -24.67
C SER A 236 -3.13 9.82 -23.96
N ASP A 237 -2.69 9.51 -22.74
CA ASP A 237 -2.17 10.45 -21.75
C ASP A 237 -0.64 10.63 -21.84
N LEU A 238 -0.05 10.43 -23.03
CA LEU A 238 1.33 10.85 -23.36
C LEU A 238 1.48 11.80 -24.56
N CYS A 239 0.39 12.24 -25.21
CA CYS A 239 0.48 13.17 -26.35
C CYS A 239 0.68 14.63 -25.90
N PRO A 240 1.64 15.42 -26.45
CA PRO A 240 1.90 16.80 -26.00
C PRO A 240 0.76 17.82 -26.12
N ALA A 241 -0.40 17.45 -26.69
CA ALA A 241 -1.47 18.36 -27.06
C ALA A 241 -2.43 18.78 -25.93
N TYR A 242 -2.38 18.15 -24.74
CA TYR A 242 -3.26 18.49 -23.59
C TYR A 242 -2.48 18.85 -22.31
N MET A 243 -1.15 19.00 -22.35
CA MET A 243 -0.36 19.40 -21.17
C MET A 243 -0.59 20.88 -20.82
N THR A 244 -1.66 21.16 -20.08
CA THR A 244 -1.78 22.39 -19.29
C THR A 244 -0.79 22.36 -18.13
N GLY A 245 -0.11 23.49 -17.88
CA GLY A 245 1.12 23.54 -17.09
C GLY A 245 0.99 23.52 -15.56
N ASP A 246 2.15 23.79 -14.94
CA ASP A 246 2.48 23.71 -13.51
C ASP A 246 2.39 22.32 -12.87
N ASP A 247 3.56 21.68 -12.74
CA ASP A 247 4.15 21.57 -11.40
C ASP A 247 5.68 21.58 -11.46
N THR A 248 6.35 22.00 -10.38
CA THR A 248 7.78 22.44 -10.43
C THR A 248 8.80 21.41 -9.91
N TYR A 249 10.04 21.52 -10.41
CA TYR A 249 11.16 20.62 -10.07
C TYR A 249 11.53 20.65 -8.58
N ALA A 250 11.34 19.54 -7.89
CA ALA A 250 11.91 19.31 -6.57
C ALA A 250 13.44 19.20 -6.65
N THR A 251 14.15 20.20 -6.11
CA THR A 251 15.61 20.19 -5.99
C THR A 251 16.02 19.64 -4.62
N LEU A 252 16.94 18.69 -4.58
CA LEU A 252 17.45 18.10 -3.32
C LEU A 252 18.40 19.07 -2.59
N GLY A 253 18.21 19.19 -1.29
CA GLY A 253 19.04 19.92 -0.33
C GLY A 253 18.82 19.40 1.08
#